data_AF-A0A7X7E2B3-F1
#
_entry.id   AF-A0A7X7E2B3-F1
#
_cell.length_a   1.000
_cell.length_b   1.000
_cell.length_c   1.000
_cell.angle_alpha   90.00
_cell.angle_beta   90.00
_cell.angle_gamma   90.00
#
_symmetry.space_group_name_H-M   'P 1'
#
loop_
_entity.id
_entity.type
_entity.pdbx_description
1 polymer ?
#
loop_
_entity_poly.entity_id
_entity_poly.type
_entity_poly.pdbx_seq_one_letter_code
_entity_poly.pdbx_strand_id
1 'polypeptide(L)'
;MERPLESGVSIVEICVAILMIAVTGIIIMSFTKTTFSSYRDSRLTESASMVAEDKLCELDAAAFPPSNGQDTIFVDDQRYIRSWEILDTGLIKRAIVTVNIQTINGVKEIRLTGAID
;
A
#
# COMPACT_ATOMS: atom_id res chain seq x y z
N MET A 1 -64.70 19.07 20.43
CA MET A 1 -63.93 18.84 19.20
C MET A 1 -62.47 18.88 19.60
N GLU A 2 -61.93 17.73 20.02
CA GLU A 2 -60.54 17.61 20.46
C GLU A 2 -59.87 16.64 19.49
N ARG A 3 -58.86 17.13 18.77
CA ARG A 3 -58.05 16.27 17.90
C ARG A 3 -57.12 15.48 18.81
N PRO A 4 -57.11 14.13 18.79
CA PRO A 4 -56.05 13.40 19.44
C PRO A 4 -54.76 13.68 18.67
N LEU A 5 -53.73 14.14 19.38
CA LEU A 5 -52.37 14.20 18.87
C LEU A 5 -51.95 12.79 18.46
N GLU A 6 -51.64 12.60 17.18
CA GLU A 6 -50.87 11.44 16.69
C GLU A 6 -49.46 11.52 17.31
N SER A 7 -49.34 11.06 18.55
CA SER A 7 -48.09 10.95 19.28
C SER A 7 -47.95 9.50 19.71
N GLY A 8 -47.32 8.70 18.87
CA GLY A 8 -47.11 7.29 19.17
C GLY A 8 -45.98 6.73 18.34
N VAL A 9 -44.74 7.15 18.63
CA VAL A 9 -43.57 6.39 18.20
C VAL A 9 -43.72 4.98 18.79
N SER A 10 -43.92 3.99 17.93
CA SER A 10 -44.08 2.60 18.34
C SER A 10 -42.73 2.03 18.81
N ILE A 11 -42.73 1.15 19.82
CA ILE A 11 -41.53 0.44 20.28
C ILE A 11 -40.81 -0.24 19.11
N VAL A 12 -41.58 -0.72 18.13
CA VAL A 12 -41.05 -1.33 16.90
C VAL A 12 -40.21 -0.33 16.09
N GLU A 13 -40.66 0.92 15.96
CA GLU A 13 -39.94 1.96 15.22
C GLU A 13 -38.65 2.37 15.93
N ILE A 14 -38.65 2.41 17.26
CA ILE A 14 -37.44 2.67 18.06
C ILE A 14 -36.44 1.53 17.86
N CYS A 15 -36.89 0.27 17.90
CA CYS A 15 -36.02 -0.89 17.67
C CYS A 15 -35.42 -0.89 16.26
N VAL A 16 -36.23 -0.56 15.24
CA VAL A 16 -35.75 -0.44 13.85
C VAL A 16 -34.75 0.70 13.71
N ALA A 17 -35.01 1.86 14.35
CA ALA A 17 -34.09 3.00 14.32
C ALA A 17 -32.74 2.66 14.97
N ILE A 18 -32.74 1.98 16.12
CA ILE A 18 -31.50 1.52 16.79
C ILE A 18 -30.74 0.52 15.90
N LEU A 19 -31.43 -0.42 15.28
CA LEU A 19 -30.82 -1.37 14.34
C LEU A 19 -30.18 -0.65 13.13
N MET A 20 -30.86 0.33 12.55
CA MET A 20 -30.31 1.11 11.43
C MET A 20 -29.07 1.91 11.84
N ILE A 21 -29.07 2.50 13.04
CA ILE A 21 -27.91 3.22 13.57
C ILE A 21 -26.74 2.25 13.79
N ALA A 22 -26.99 1.08 14.39
CA ALA A 22 -25.96 0.07 14.65
C ALA A 22 -25.33 -0.45 13.35
N VAL A 23 -26.15 -0.82 12.35
CA VAL A 23 -25.67 -1.28 11.03
C VAL A 23 -24.87 -0.19 10.33
N THR A 24 -25.37 1.04 10.34
CA THR A 24 -24.67 2.19 9.75
C THR A 24 -23.32 2.42 10.42
N GLY A 25 -23.24 2.32 11.75
CA GLY A 25 -21.98 2.42 12.50
C GLY A 25 -20.97 1.34 12.12
N ILE A 26 -21.41 0.08 11.96
CA ILE A 26 -20.56 -1.04 11.52
C ILE A 26 -20.03 -0.79 10.11
N ILE A 27 -20.87 -0.33 9.20
CA ILE A 27 -20.49 -0.03 7.81
C ILE A 27 -19.44 1.10 7.78
N ILE A 28 -19.68 2.20 8.50
CA ILE A 28 -18.73 3.32 8.57
C ILE A 28 -17.39 2.86 9.14
N MET A 29 -17.40 2.08 10.23
CA MET A 29 -16.16 1.59 10.84
C MET A 29 -15.40 0.66 9.90
N SER A 30 -16.10 -0.21 9.18
CA SER A 30 -15.51 -1.12 8.19
C SER A 30 -14.89 -0.34 7.03
N PHE A 31 -15.63 0.62 6.46
CA PHE A 31 -15.14 1.48 5.38
C PHE A 31 -13.90 2.28 5.81
N THR A 32 -13.96 2.89 7.00
CA THR A 32 -12.84 3.68 7.56
C THR A 32 -11.58 2.83 7.67
N LYS A 33 -11.67 1.63 8.24
CA LYS A 33 -10.53 0.71 8.37
C LYS A 33 -9.93 0.35 7.00
N THR A 34 -10.78 0.03 6.03
CA THR A 34 -10.36 -0.28 4.67
C THR A 34 -9.66 0.91 4.01
N THR A 35 -10.25 2.11 4.07
CA THR A 35 -9.67 3.32 3.47
C THR A 35 -8.30 3.66 4.08
N PHE A 36 -8.15 3.60 5.40
CA PHE A 36 -6.86 3.86 6.05
C PHE A 36 -5.81 2.83 5.65
N SER A 37 -6.17 1.54 5.56
CA SER A 37 -5.29 0.50 5.07
C SER A 37 -4.83 0.81 3.64
N SER A 38 -5.77 1.08 2.73
CA SER A 38 -5.45 1.36 1.34
C SER A 38 -4.56 2.58 1.19
N TYR A 39 -4.84 3.67 1.91
CA TYR A 39 -4.01 4.87 1.88
C TYR A 39 -2.56 4.60 2.32
N ARG A 40 -2.38 3.86 3.42
CA ARG A 40 -1.05 3.50 3.91
C ARG A 40 -0.32 2.59 2.93
N ASP A 41 -1.00 1.59 2.38
CA ASP A 41 -0.42 0.67 1.41
C ASP A 41 -0.03 1.40 0.11
N SER A 42 -0.79 2.43 -0.31
CA SER A 42 -0.41 3.32 -1.42
C SER A 42 0.87 4.09 -1.14
N ARG A 43 1.01 4.69 0.05
CA ARG A 43 2.26 5.40 0.43
C ARG A 43 3.47 4.47 0.46
N LEU A 44 3.32 3.28 1.05
CA LEU A 44 4.37 2.27 1.06
C LEU A 44 4.78 1.84 -0.35
N THR A 45 3.81 1.78 -1.26
CA THR A 45 4.06 1.44 -2.67
C THR A 45 4.83 2.55 -3.39
N GLU A 46 4.43 3.80 -3.20
CA GLU A 46 5.12 4.97 -3.77
C GLU A 46 6.57 5.05 -3.28
N SER A 47 6.79 4.92 -1.97
CA SER A 47 8.14 4.88 -1.40
C SER A 47 8.94 3.68 -1.92
N ALA A 48 8.34 2.51 -2.09
CA ALA A 48 9.02 1.35 -2.67
C ALA A 48 9.44 1.58 -4.13
N SER A 49 8.62 2.27 -4.93
CA SER A 49 8.98 2.68 -6.29
C SER A 49 10.15 3.65 -6.30
N MET A 50 10.13 4.69 -5.45
CA MET A 50 11.25 5.63 -5.34
C MET A 50 12.55 4.93 -4.91
N VAL A 51 12.47 4.00 -3.95
CA VAL A 51 13.61 3.22 -3.46
C VAL A 51 14.19 2.29 -4.54
N ALA A 52 13.33 1.76 -5.42
CA ALA A 52 13.75 0.95 -6.55
C ALA A 52 14.40 1.80 -7.66
N GLU A 53 13.85 2.99 -7.95
CA GLU A 53 14.44 3.96 -8.87
C GLU A 53 15.80 4.46 -8.40
N ASP A 54 15.93 4.77 -7.11
CA ASP A 54 17.18 5.15 -6.47
C ASP A 54 18.24 4.06 -6.66
N LYS A 55 17.86 2.79 -6.44
CA LYS A 55 18.77 1.66 -6.68
C LYS A 55 19.16 1.50 -8.16
N LEU A 56 18.23 1.74 -9.09
CA LEU A 56 18.57 1.75 -10.52
C LEU A 56 19.57 2.86 -10.85
N CYS A 57 19.42 4.04 -10.27
CA CYS A 57 20.34 5.15 -10.44
C CYS A 57 21.72 4.85 -9.81
N GLU A 58 21.76 4.24 -8.62
CA GLU A 58 23.00 3.76 -8.01
C GLU A 58 23.76 2.78 -8.93
N LEU A 59 23.03 1.86 -9.57
CA LEU A 59 23.62 0.85 -10.47
C LEU A 59 24.11 1.45 -11.79
N ASP A 60 23.39 2.43 -12.34
CA ASP A 60 23.76 3.16 -13.56
C ASP A 60 24.95 4.11 -13.34
N ALA A 61 25.04 4.75 -12.17
CA ALA A 61 26.14 5.66 -11.84
C ALA A 61 27.44 4.91 -11.44
N ALA A 62 27.36 3.61 -11.20
CA ALA A 62 28.51 2.82 -10.76
C ALA A 62 29.44 2.51 -11.94
N ALA A 63 30.70 2.97 -11.88
CA ALA A 63 31.70 2.68 -12.91
C ALA A 63 31.92 1.17 -13.16
N PHE A 64 31.65 0.35 -12.15
CA PHE A 64 31.56 -1.10 -12.25
C PHE A 64 30.33 -1.54 -11.45
N PRO A 65 29.15 -1.71 -12.07
CA PRO A 65 27.96 -2.09 -11.35
C PRO A 65 28.19 -3.43 -10.64
N PRO A 66 27.82 -3.53 -9.35
CA PRO A 66 27.95 -4.78 -8.61
C PRO A 66 27.14 -5.88 -9.29
N SER A 67 27.61 -7.12 -9.19
CA SER A 67 26.85 -8.31 -9.59
C SER A 67 25.51 -8.40 -8.85
N ASN A 68 24.68 -9.36 -9.24
CA ASN A 68 23.41 -9.67 -8.58
C ASN A 68 23.55 -9.66 -7.05
N GLY A 69 22.59 -9.07 -6.37
CA GLY A 69 22.72 -8.81 -4.95
C GLY A 69 21.41 -8.46 -4.27
N GLN A 70 21.52 -8.26 -2.97
CA GLN A 70 20.41 -7.89 -2.10
C GLN A 70 20.92 -7.00 -0.97
N ASP A 71 20.17 -5.97 -0.64
CA ASP A 71 20.40 -5.12 0.52
C ASP A 71 19.08 -4.76 1.21
N THR A 72 19.19 -4.04 2.32
CA THR A 72 18.05 -3.55 3.09
C THR A 72 18.24 -2.08 3.40
N ILE A 73 17.21 -1.28 3.14
CA ILE A 73 17.18 0.15 3.42
C ILE A 73 15.99 0.48 4.32
N PHE A 74 16.14 1.51 5.13
CA PHE A 74 15.09 2.04 6.00
C PHE A 74 14.70 3.43 5.53
N VAL A 75 13.41 3.64 5.29
CA VAL A 75 12.82 4.96 4.97
C VAL A 75 11.66 5.16 5.94
N ASP A 76 11.69 6.23 6.73
CA ASP A 76 10.67 6.54 7.74
C ASP A 76 10.34 5.35 8.68
N ASP A 77 11.37 4.71 9.24
CA ASP A 77 11.29 3.50 10.08
C ASP A 77 10.69 2.26 9.40
N GLN A 78 10.35 2.35 8.11
CA GLN A 78 9.88 1.22 7.32
C GLN A 78 11.06 0.54 6.64
N ARG A 79 11.14 -0.79 6.79
CA ARG A 79 12.15 -1.64 6.16
C ARG A 79 11.74 -2.01 4.72
N TYR A 80 12.64 -1.79 3.78
CA TYR A 80 12.53 -2.18 2.37
C TYR A 80 13.69 -3.12 2.03
N ILE A 81 13.38 -4.29 1.47
CA ILE A 81 14.39 -5.25 1.03
C ILE A 81 14.52 -5.13 -0.48
N ARG A 82 15.67 -4.67 -0.97
CA ARG A 82 15.93 -4.53 -2.41
C ARG A 82 16.78 -5.72 -2.86
N SER A 83 16.43 -6.32 -3.98
CA SER A 83 17.27 -7.28 -4.69
C SER A 83 17.42 -6.85 -6.14
N TRP A 84 18.58 -7.06 -6.73
CA TRP A 84 18.82 -6.72 -8.13
C TRP A 84 19.48 -7.86 -8.88
N GLU A 85 19.10 -7.96 -10.15
CA GLU A 85 19.65 -8.88 -11.13
C GLU A 85 20.16 -8.08 -12.34
N ILE A 86 21.42 -8.29 -12.69
CA ILE A 86 22.05 -7.69 -13.86
C ILE A 86 22.03 -8.71 -15.01
N LEU A 87 21.35 -8.35 -16.09
CA LEU A 87 21.30 -9.12 -17.33
C LEU A 87 22.22 -8.46 -18.36
N ASP A 88 23.30 -9.16 -18.71
CA ASP A 88 24.19 -8.75 -19.79
C ASP A 88 23.73 -9.40 -21.10
N THR A 89 23.29 -8.58 -22.06
CA THR A 89 22.87 -9.03 -23.39
C THR A 89 23.94 -8.80 -24.46
N GLY A 90 25.15 -8.40 -24.07
CA GLY A 90 26.30 -8.14 -24.95
C GLY A 90 26.28 -6.78 -25.64
N LEU A 91 25.12 -6.18 -25.87
CA LEU A 91 24.97 -4.82 -26.42
C LEU A 91 24.56 -3.79 -25.36
N ILE A 92 23.77 -4.20 -24.37
CA ILE A 92 23.24 -3.37 -23.29
C ILE A 92 23.21 -4.22 -22.03
N LYS A 93 23.65 -3.65 -20.91
CA LYS A 93 23.40 -4.22 -19.58
C LYS A 93 22.07 -3.71 -19.05
N ARG A 94 21.27 -4.58 -18.46
CA ARG A 94 19.99 -4.21 -17.84
C ARG A 94 19.99 -4.63 -16.40
N ALA A 95 19.49 -3.76 -15.53
CA ALA A 95 19.21 -4.08 -14.15
C ALA A 95 17.72 -4.31 -13.96
N ILE A 96 17.38 -5.39 -13.27
CA ILE A 96 16.05 -5.64 -12.72
C ILE A 96 16.16 -5.45 -11.23
N VAL A 97 15.48 -4.44 -10.69
CA VAL A 97 15.41 -4.18 -9.26
C VAL A 97 14.04 -4.60 -8.75
N THR A 98 14.04 -5.43 -7.71
CA THR A 98 12.85 -5.90 -7.01
C THR A 98 12.90 -5.40 -5.57
N VAL A 99 11.82 -4.76 -5.11
CA VAL A 99 11.68 -4.26 -3.74
C VAL A 99 10.51 -4.98 -3.07
N ASN A 100 10.83 -5.66 -1.97
CA ASN A 100 9.86 -6.35 -1.13
C ASN A 100 9.49 -5.49 0.07
N ILE A 101 8.19 -5.25 0.23
CA ILE A 101 7.60 -4.47 1.33
C ILE A 101 6.61 -5.30 2.14
N GLN A 102 6.75 -5.24 3.46
CA GLN A 102 5.79 -5.85 4.36
C GLN A 102 4.59 -4.91 4.54
N THR A 103 3.43 -5.34 4.07
CA THR A 103 2.13 -4.68 4.31
C THR A 103 1.33 -5.46 5.34
N ILE A 104 0.18 -4.95 5.77
CA ILE A 104 -0.74 -5.72 6.64
C ILE A 104 -1.35 -6.93 5.93
N ASN A 105 -1.42 -6.90 4.61
CA ASN A 105 -2.03 -7.95 3.80
C ASN A 105 -0.99 -8.97 3.29
N GLY A 106 0.25 -8.89 3.77
CA GLY A 106 1.36 -9.75 3.38
C GLY A 106 2.51 -8.98 2.73
N VAL A 107 3.39 -9.70 2.04
CA VAL A 107 4.51 -9.09 1.30
C VAL A 107 4.00 -8.64 -0.06
N LYS A 108 4.27 -7.38 -0.40
CA LYS A 108 4.04 -6.83 -1.73
C LYS A 108 5.40 -6.61 -2.41
N GLU A 109 5.43 -6.93 -3.70
CA GLU A 109 6.62 -6.82 -4.53
C GLU A 109 6.43 -5.68 -5.55
N ILE A 110 7.45 -4.84 -5.69
CA ILE A 110 7.57 -3.85 -6.76
C ILE A 110 8.80 -4.19 -7.57
N ARG A 111 8.64 -4.27 -8.89
CA ARG A 111 9.72 -4.61 -9.82
C ARG A 111 9.87 -3.52 -10.86
N LEU A 112 11.10 -3.02 -11.00
CA LEU A 112 11.49 -2.02 -11.98
C LEU A 112 12.66 -2.54 -12.80
N THR A 113 12.68 -2.21 -14.08
CA THR A 113 13.72 -2.62 -15.02
C THR A 113 14.29 -1.39 -15.69
N GLY A 114 15.61 -1.24 -15.68
CA GLY A 114 16.33 -0.14 -16.32
C GLY A 114 17.50 -0.65 -17.16
N ALA A 115 17.88 0.13 -18.17
CA ALA A 115 19.19 -0.02 -18.79
C ALA A 115 20.24 0.61 -17.86
N ILE A 116 21.44 0.03 -17.84
CA ILE A 116 22.60 0.55 -17.12
C ILE A 116 23.80 0.55 -18.08
N ASP A 117 24.65 1.57 -18.02
CA ASP A 117 25.86 1.70 -18.86
C ASP A 117 27.12 1.14 -18.16
#